data_AF-A0A8C4SN57-F1
#
_entry.id   AF-A0A8C4SN57-F1
#
_cell.length_a   1.000
_cell.length_b   1.000
_cell.length_c   1.000
_cell.angle_alpha   90.00
_cell.angle_beta   90.00
_cell.angle_gamma   90.00
#
_symmetry.space_group_name_H-M   'P 1'
#
loop_
_entity.id
_entity.type
_entity.pdbx_description
1 polymer ?
#
loop_
_entity_poly.entity_id
_entity_poly.type
_entity_poly.pdbx_seq_one_letter_code
_entity_poly.pdbx_strand_id
1 'polypeptide(L)'
;MPARHYWFFSSTCSPGELKLNSRMRLNRYHPFRCDTPGVLVMEYRHNSLRFSLIMYVLTFVFAGMYLDRPIFAFLENVTYFIILFYLSSWLMLNALIRRRLVIDHNSSTYLFYRNNRLIYQGPLNRIFIRLHKEQVGQDNIYRLIIDGYKIDYRHLCALSRKCEVLDILGRKMAVRLNINYFYLNDVSTKHLIRQWPKSYEED
;
A
#
# COMPACT_ATOMS: atom_id res chain seq x y z
N MET A 1 -32.43 30.91 -3.39
CA MET A 1 -31.46 29.97 -4.00
C MET A 1 -31.24 28.83 -3.03
N PRO A 2 -31.77 27.62 -3.28
CA PRO A 2 -31.80 26.56 -2.28
C PRO A 2 -30.51 25.74 -2.29
N ALA A 3 -29.90 25.62 -1.11
CA ALA A 3 -28.82 24.70 -0.82
C ALA A 3 -29.36 23.26 -0.87
N ARG A 4 -28.90 22.47 -1.84
CA ARG A 4 -29.22 21.03 -1.92
C ARG A 4 -28.37 20.26 -0.91
N HIS A 5 -28.97 19.97 0.23
CA HIS A 5 -28.59 18.87 1.11
C HIS A 5 -28.77 17.55 0.35
N TYR A 6 -27.69 16.77 0.21
CA TYR A 6 -27.78 15.34 -0.08
C TYR A 6 -27.08 14.59 1.04
N TRP A 7 -27.87 13.91 1.86
CA TRP A 7 -27.45 12.76 2.65
C TRP A 7 -28.44 11.61 2.40
N PHE A 8 -27.94 10.38 2.64
CA PHE A 8 -28.57 9.06 2.50
C PHE A 8 -28.47 8.47 1.08
N PHE A 9 -27.70 7.42 0.79
CA PHE A 9 -27.53 6.13 1.49
C PHE A 9 -26.09 5.56 1.41
N SER A 10 -25.56 5.05 2.53
CA SER A 10 -25.01 3.68 2.67
C SER A 10 -24.23 3.53 3.99
N SER A 11 -24.86 2.83 4.94
CA SER A 11 -24.19 2.05 5.99
C SER A 11 -23.32 0.99 5.27
N THR A 12 -22.02 0.80 5.46
CA THR A 12 -21.20 0.66 6.67
C THR A 12 -19.70 0.80 6.33
N CYS A 13 -19.33 1.61 5.33
CA CYS A 13 -17.95 1.99 5.07
C CYS A 13 -17.91 3.42 4.52
N SER A 14 -17.29 4.35 5.26
CA SER A 14 -17.05 5.70 4.72
C SER A 14 -16.31 5.58 3.38
N PRO A 15 -16.77 6.25 2.31
CA PRO A 15 -16.10 6.28 1.02
C PRO A 15 -14.59 6.47 1.16
N GLY A 16 -13.79 5.75 0.35
CA GLY A 16 -12.33 5.71 0.45
C GLY A 16 -11.70 7.10 0.46
N GLU A 17 -12.28 8.04 -0.28
CA GLU A 17 -11.87 9.44 -0.33
C GLU A 17 -12.07 10.19 0.99
N LEU A 18 -13.19 9.96 1.70
CA LEU A 18 -13.49 10.63 2.97
C LEU A 18 -12.55 10.15 4.07
N LYS A 19 -12.29 8.84 4.10
CA LYS A 19 -11.33 8.24 5.05
C LYS A 19 -9.89 8.70 4.79
N LEU A 20 -9.52 8.88 3.52
CA LEU A 20 -8.22 9.44 3.17
C LEU A 20 -8.12 10.91 3.59
N ASN A 21 -9.14 11.71 3.28
CA ASN A 21 -9.18 13.13 3.62
C ASN A 21 -9.13 13.35 5.14
N SER A 22 -9.87 12.56 5.93
CA SER A 22 -9.81 12.65 7.39
C SER A 22 -8.42 12.32 7.94
N ARG A 23 -7.75 11.29 7.41
CA ARG A 23 -6.36 10.96 7.77
C ARG A 23 -5.38 12.05 7.39
N MET A 24 -5.56 12.69 6.24
CA MET A 24 -4.74 13.83 5.81
C MET A 24 -5.00 15.11 6.61
N ARG A 25 -6.17 15.25 7.24
CA ARG A 25 -6.47 16.36 8.18
C ARG A 25 -5.78 16.12 9.52
N LEU A 26 -5.81 14.89 10.02
CA LEU A 26 -5.15 14.50 11.28
C LEU A 26 -3.62 14.50 11.16
N ASN A 27 -3.09 13.97 10.06
CA ASN A 27 -1.65 13.95 9.77
C ASN A 27 -1.39 14.60 8.42
N ARG A 28 -0.71 15.77 8.44
CA ARG A 28 -0.34 16.51 7.23
C ARG A 28 0.48 15.66 6.26
N TYR A 29 1.37 14.81 6.77
CA TYR A 29 2.30 13.99 5.99
C TYR A 29 1.81 12.55 5.77
N HIS A 30 0.52 12.26 5.96
CA HIS A 30 -0.02 10.92 5.71
C HIS A 30 0.38 10.38 4.31
N PRO A 31 0.83 9.12 4.18
CA PRO A 31 0.97 8.08 5.20
C PRO A 31 2.27 8.10 6.01
N PHE A 32 3.17 9.03 5.72
CA PHE A 32 4.44 9.22 6.41
C PHE A 32 4.27 9.93 7.75
N ARG A 33 5.29 9.81 8.59
CA ARG A 33 5.51 10.59 9.79
C ARG A 33 6.77 11.43 9.59
N CYS A 34 6.74 12.67 10.08
CA CYS A 34 7.91 13.52 10.09
C CYS A 34 8.77 13.12 11.29
N ASP A 35 9.99 12.65 11.05
CA ASP A 35 10.94 12.25 12.11
C ASP A 35 11.83 13.44 12.46
N THR A 36 12.45 14.04 11.45
CA THR A 36 13.27 15.26 11.52
C THR A 36 12.89 16.23 10.39
N PRO A 37 13.21 17.53 10.47
CA PRO A 37 12.95 18.48 9.39
C PRO A 37 13.59 17.98 8.08
N GLY A 38 12.73 17.66 7.09
CA GLY A 38 13.15 17.14 5.79
C GLY A 38 13.15 15.61 5.66
N VAL A 39 12.93 14.85 6.74
CA VAL A 39 12.92 13.38 6.70
C VAL A 39 11.54 12.82 7.03
N LEU A 40 10.93 12.16 6.05
CA LEU A 40 9.62 11.53 6.14
C LEU A 40 9.77 10.01 6.18
N VAL A 41 9.17 9.36 7.18
CA VAL A 41 9.29 7.92 7.41
C VAL A 41 7.93 7.25 7.34
N MET A 42 7.82 6.17 6.56
CA MET A 42 6.65 5.31 6.53
C MET A 42 7.06 3.88 6.87
N GLU A 43 6.56 3.37 7.98
CA GLU A 43 6.68 1.97 8.36
C GLU A 43 5.40 1.22 8.05
N TYR A 44 5.54 0.05 7.43
CA TYR A 44 4.41 -0.82 7.14
C TYR A 44 4.80 -2.29 7.17
N ARG A 45 3.78 -3.12 7.38
CA ARG A 45 3.87 -4.58 7.22
C ARG A 45 3.10 -5.01 5.99
N HIS A 46 3.42 -6.21 5.50
CA HIS A 46 2.67 -6.80 4.41
C HIS A 46 1.24 -7.10 4.85
N ASN A 47 0.26 -6.78 4.00
CA ASN A 47 -1.16 -7.03 4.26
C ASN A 47 -1.53 -8.52 4.28
N SER A 48 -0.59 -9.43 3.96
CA SER A 48 -0.79 -10.87 3.97
C SER A 48 -0.89 -11.48 5.38
N LEU A 49 -0.54 -10.75 6.45
CA LEU A 49 -0.50 -11.26 7.82
C LEU A 49 -1.81 -11.89 8.29
N ARG A 50 -2.95 -11.29 7.91
CA ARG A 50 -4.27 -11.82 8.28
C ARG A 50 -4.57 -13.13 7.56
N PHE A 51 -4.26 -13.20 6.27
CA PHE A 51 -4.46 -14.40 5.46
C PHE A 51 -3.53 -15.53 5.91
N SER A 52 -2.27 -15.23 6.22
CA SER A 52 -1.32 -16.23 6.73
C SER A 52 -1.74 -16.76 8.10
N LEU A 53 -2.27 -15.90 8.99
CA LEU A 53 -2.79 -16.33 10.29
C LEU A 53 -3.98 -17.27 10.15
N ILE A 54 -4.94 -16.96 9.27
CA ILE A 54 -6.11 -17.83 9.02
C ILE A 54 -5.65 -19.19 8.47
N MET A 55 -4.77 -19.20 7.47
CA MET A 55 -4.22 -20.44 6.91
C MET A 55 -3.47 -21.27 7.97
N TYR A 56 -2.72 -20.62 8.84
CA TYR A 56 -1.99 -21.28 9.93
C TYR A 56 -2.97 -21.95 10.90
N VAL A 57 -4.01 -21.23 11.36
CA VAL A 57 -5.04 -21.78 12.26
C VAL A 57 -5.78 -22.94 11.61
N LEU A 58 -6.20 -22.81 10.34
CA LEU A 58 -6.87 -23.89 9.60
C LEU A 58 -6.00 -25.15 9.54
N THR A 59 -4.69 -24.99 9.35
CA THR A 59 -3.74 -26.12 9.32
C THR A 59 -3.79 -26.93 10.63
N PHE A 60 -3.89 -26.26 11.79
CA PHE A 60 -4.03 -26.95 13.09
C PHE A 60 -5.42 -27.55 13.31
N VAL A 61 -6.48 -26.88 12.85
CA VAL A 61 -7.84 -27.43 12.92
C VAL A 61 -7.94 -28.72 12.12
N PHE A 62 -7.40 -28.72 10.88
CA PHE A 62 -7.32 -29.94 10.09
C PHE A 62 -6.52 -31.01 10.81
N ALA A 63 -5.32 -30.70 11.30
CA ALA A 63 -4.52 -31.67 12.06
C ALA A 63 -5.31 -32.30 13.23
N GLY A 64 -6.00 -31.48 14.02
CA GLY A 64 -6.82 -31.94 15.13
C GLY A 64 -7.92 -32.92 14.72
N MET A 65 -8.63 -32.65 13.61
CA MET A 65 -9.68 -33.54 13.09
C MET A 65 -9.14 -34.91 12.62
N TYR A 66 -7.87 -34.98 12.23
CA TYR A 66 -7.23 -36.22 11.77
C TYR A 66 -6.58 -37.02 12.91
N LEU A 67 -6.46 -36.48 14.12
CA LEU A 67 -5.92 -37.22 15.28
C LEU A 67 -6.85 -38.36 15.72
N ASP A 68 -8.17 -38.19 15.58
CA ASP A 68 -9.18 -39.20 15.95
C ASP A 68 -9.33 -40.30 14.88
N ARG A 69 -8.60 -40.22 13.77
CA ARG A 69 -8.67 -41.17 12.66
C ARG A 69 -7.64 -42.30 12.84
N PRO A 70 -7.89 -43.50 12.28
CA PRO A 70 -6.94 -44.60 12.35
C PRO A 70 -5.59 -44.22 11.73
N ILE A 71 -4.51 -44.75 12.32
CA ILE A 71 -3.13 -44.31 12.05
C ILE A 71 -2.73 -44.41 10.56
N PHE A 72 -3.29 -45.38 9.83
CA PHE A 72 -3.06 -45.53 8.39
C PHE A 72 -3.63 -44.36 7.58
N ALA A 73 -4.82 -43.87 7.92
CA ALA A 73 -5.42 -42.70 7.29
C ALA A 73 -4.70 -41.40 7.67
N PHE A 74 -4.07 -41.36 8.84
CA PHE A 74 -3.20 -40.24 9.23
C PHE A 74 -1.94 -40.20 8.36
N LEU A 75 -1.22 -41.32 8.23
CA LEU A 75 0.04 -41.39 7.46
C LEU A 75 -0.12 -40.97 5.99
N GLU A 76 -1.24 -41.30 5.35
CA GLU A 76 -1.53 -40.89 3.97
C GLU A 76 -1.71 -39.35 3.84
N ASN A 77 -2.20 -38.70 4.89
CA ASN A 77 -2.51 -37.26 4.89
C ASN A 77 -1.44 -36.36 5.52
N VAL A 78 -0.42 -36.94 6.18
CA VAL A 78 0.68 -36.20 6.83
C VAL A 78 1.43 -35.30 5.85
N THR A 79 1.60 -35.73 4.61
CA THR A 79 2.29 -34.95 3.57
C THR A 79 1.59 -33.62 3.31
N TYR A 80 0.26 -33.61 3.16
CA TYR A 80 -0.52 -32.39 2.99
C TYR A 80 -0.39 -31.46 4.19
N PHE A 81 -0.41 -32.00 5.41
CA PHE A 81 -0.21 -31.22 6.62
C PHE A 81 1.18 -30.55 6.65
N ILE A 82 2.25 -31.29 6.36
CA ILE A 82 3.62 -30.75 6.35
C ILE A 82 3.74 -29.60 5.33
N ILE A 83 3.18 -29.77 4.13
CA ILE A 83 3.23 -28.75 3.07
C ILE A 83 2.44 -27.50 3.49
N LEU A 84 1.21 -27.67 4.00
CA LEU A 84 0.38 -26.56 4.48
C LEU A 84 1.02 -25.83 5.66
N PHE A 85 1.60 -26.56 6.60
CA PHE A 85 2.30 -26.00 7.75
C PHE A 85 3.53 -25.21 7.33
N TYR A 86 4.36 -25.76 6.44
CA TYR A 86 5.53 -25.06 5.90
C TYR A 86 5.13 -23.79 5.16
N LEU A 87 4.14 -23.87 4.26
CA LEU A 87 3.69 -22.73 3.46
C LEU A 87 3.08 -21.62 4.33
N SER A 88 2.21 -21.98 5.28
CA SER A 88 1.59 -21.01 6.19
C SER A 88 2.62 -20.35 7.11
N SER A 89 3.60 -21.11 7.62
CA SER A 89 4.72 -20.58 8.40
C SER A 89 5.59 -19.62 7.59
N TRP A 90 5.96 -20.01 6.36
CA TRP A 90 6.74 -19.17 5.46
C TRP A 90 6.03 -17.83 5.17
N LEU A 91 4.73 -17.87 4.86
CA LEU A 91 3.93 -16.68 4.63
C LEU A 91 3.83 -15.81 5.88
N MET A 92 3.67 -16.41 7.06
CA MET A 92 3.60 -15.71 8.34
C MET A 92 4.91 -14.95 8.63
N LEU A 93 6.06 -15.63 8.50
CA LEU A 93 7.37 -15.00 8.70
C LEU A 93 7.58 -13.82 7.76
N ASN A 94 7.26 -13.98 6.47
CA ASN A 94 7.35 -12.89 5.49
C ASN A 94 6.41 -11.72 5.79
N ALA A 95 5.25 -11.98 6.38
CA ALA A 95 4.29 -10.96 6.76
C ALA A 95 4.72 -10.16 8.01
N LEU A 96 5.50 -10.77 8.90
CA LEU A 96 6.06 -10.14 10.10
C LEU A 96 7.21 -9.18 9.80
N ILE A 97 7.94 -9.40 8.70
CA ILE A 97 9.02 -8.52 8.26
C ILE A 97 8.52 -7.09 8.07
N ARG A 98 9.07 -6.18 8.87
CA ARG A 98 8.79 -4.74 8.78
C ARG A 98 9.51 -4.16 7.57
N ARG A 99 8.80 -3.32 6.82
CA ARG A 99 9.33 -2.52 5.72
C ARG A 99 9.28 -1.07 6.13
N ARG A 100 10.34 -0.33 5.84
CA ARG A 100 10.44 1.10 6.16
C ARG A 100 10.89 1.84 4.92
N LEU A 101 10.09 2.82 4.51
CA LEU A 101 10.41 3.74 3.42
C LEU A 101 10.72 5.09 4.04
N VAL A 102 11.93 5.59 3.81
CA VAL A 102 12.38 6.90 4.26
C VAL A 102 12.57 7.78 3.04
N ILE A 103 12.00 8.97 3.09
CA ILE A 103 12.18 10.03 2.11
C ILE A 103 13.02 11.10 2.80
N ASP A 104 14.22 11.36 2.29
CA ASP A 104 15.09 12.43 2.75
C ASP A 104 15.11 13.55 1.70
N HIS A 105 14.50 14.67 2.04
CA HIS A 105 14.47 15.86 1.20
C HIS A 105 15.80 16.64 1.23
N ASN A 106 16.59 16.53 2.29
CA ASN A 106 17.87 17.23 2.40
C ASN A 106 18.86 16.65 1.40
N SER A 107 18.93 15.32 1.33
CA SER A 107 19.77 14.59 0.37
C SER A 107 19.09 14.38 -0.99
N SER A 108 17.80 14.71 -1.12
CA SER A 108 16.98 14.42 -2.31
C SER A 108 17.00 12.95 -2.72
N THR A 109 16.99 12.05 -1.74
CA THR A 109 17.03 10.59 -1.93
C THR A 109 15.93 9.91 -1.13
N TYR A 110 15.52 8.72 -1.57
CA TYR A 110 14.70 7.81 -0.79
C TYR A 110 15.48 6.53 -0.47
N LEU A 111 15.17 5.95 0.68
CA LEU A 111 15.79 4.76 1.23
C LEU A 111 14.71 3.73 1.53
N PHE A 112 14.88 2.52 1.01
CA PHE A 112 13.99 1.41 1.25
C PHE A 112 14.67 0.35 2.11
N TYR A 113 14.12 0.14 3.30
CA TYR A 113 14.62 -0.81 4.28
C TYR A 113 13.67 -2.02 4.39
N ARG A 114 14.26 -3.21 4.47
CA ARG A 114 13.57 -4.46 4.82
C ARG A 114 14.25 -5.07 6.03
N ASN A 115 13.49 -5.25 7.11
CA ASN A 115 14.02 -5.73 8.40
C ASN A 115 15.24 -4.92 8.89
N ASN A 116 15.15 -3.58 8.83
CA ASN A 116 16.23 -2.63 9.15
C ASN A 116 17.51 -2.75 8.30
N ARG A 117 17.52 -3.56 7.24
CA ARG A 117 18.60 -3.59 6.25
C ARG A 117 18.24 -2.71 5.06
N LEU A 118 19.16 -1.86 4.64
CA LEU A 118 18.99 -1.05 3.44
C LEU A 118 19.01 -1.98 2.22
N ILE A 119 17.90 -2.03 1.50
CA ILE A 119 17.79 -2.82 0.26
C ILE A 119 18.09 -1.96 -0.95
N TYR A 120 17.62 -0.71 -0.92
CA TYR A 120 17.77 0.18 -2.06
C TYR A 120 17.80 1.64 -1.62
N GLN A 121 18.63 2.42 -2.32
CA GLN A 121 18.71 3.87 -2.22
C GLN A 121 18.60 4.45 -3.63
N GLY A 122 17.78 5.48 -3.80
CA GLY A 122 17.60 6.11 -5.10
C GLY A 122 17.24 7.59 -5.01
N PRO A 123 17.27 8.30 -6.15
CA PRO A 123 16.92 9.71 -6.22
C PRO A 123 15.40 9.92 -6.05
N LEU A 124 15.03 11.03 -5.40
CA LEU A 124 13.63 11.31 -5.02
C LEU A 124 12.68 11.49 -6.21
N ASN A 125 13.18 11.77 -7.41
CA ASN A 125 12.36 11.88 -8.63
C ASN A 125 11.67 10.57 -9.02
N ARG A 126 12.20 9.40 -8.58
CA ARG A 126 11.67 8.07 -8.92
C ARG A 126 10.55 7.59 -8.01
N ILE A 127 10.22 8.32 -6.94
CA ILE A 127 9.05 8.03 -6.11
C ILE A 127 7.92 9.00 -6.46
N PHE A 128 6.71 8.46 -6.60
CA PHE A 128 5.56 9.25 -7.01
C PHE A 128 4.26 8.70 -6.44
N ILE A 129 3.25 9.56 -6.42
CA ILE A 129 1.85 9.16 -6.24
C ILE A 129 1.23 9.04 -7.63
N ARG A 130 0.50 7.97 -7.88
CA ARG A 130 -0.26 7.82 -9.13
C ARG A 130 -1.73 7.57 -8.85
N LEU A 131 -2.59 8.12 -9.69
CA LEU A 131 -3.99 7.72 -9.75
C LEU A 131 -4.10 6.53 -10.71
N HIS A 132 -4.63 5.42 -10.20
CA HIS A 132 -4.83 4.20 -10.97
C HIS A 132 -6.32 4.01 -11.26
N LYS A 133 -6.64 3.57 -12.48
CA LYS A 133 -7.98 3.20 -12.93
C LYS A 133 -8.02 1.69 -13.08
N GLU A 134 -9.01 1.09 -12.45
CA GLU A 134 -9.31 -0.33 -12.51
C GLU A 134 -10.73 -0.48 -13.05
N GLN A 135 -10.91 -1.33 -14.06
CA GLN A 135 -12.22 -1.58 -14.65
C GLN A 135 -12.82 -2.81 -13.97
N VAL A 136 -13.94 -2.61 -13.26
CA VAL A 136 -14.66 -3.69 -12.57
C VAL A 136 -16.01 -3.84 -13.25
N GLY A 137 -16.07 -4.80 -14.19
CA GLY A 137 -17.22 -4.97 -15.09
C GLY A 137 -17.37 -3.77 -16.03
N GLN A 138 -18.50 -3.08 -15.94
CA GLN A 138 -18.78 -1.86 -16.71
C GLN A 138 -18.35 -0.57 -15.97
N ASP A 139 -18.09 -0.65 -14.66
CA ASP A 139 -17.77 0.52 -13.84
C ASP A 139 -16.27 0.78 -13.78
N ASN A 140 -15.91 2.05 -13.93
CA ASN A 140 -14.55 2.51 -13.71
C ASN A 140 -14.35 2.86 -12.24
N ILE A 141 -13.40 2.19 -11.60
CA ILE A 141 -13.05 2.39 -10.20
C ILE A 141 -11.63 2.94 -10.12
N TYR A 142 -11.41 3.87 -9.20
CA TYR A 142 -10.19 4.62 -9.06
C TYR A 142 -9.55 4.40 -7.68
N ARG A 143 -8.22 4.45 -7.64
CA ARG A 143 -7.45 4.34 -6.39
C ARG A 143 -6.14 5.12 -6.48
N LEU A 144 -5.75 5.74 -5.37
CA LEU A 144 -4.43 6.36 -5.22
C LEU A 144 -3.40 5.35 -4.75
N ILE A 145 -2.22 5.41 -5.37
CA ILE A 145 -1.10 4.51 -5.12
C ILE A 145 0.17 5.33 -4.87
N ILE A 146 1.04 4.87 -3.99
CA ILE A 146 2.45 5.28 -3.95
C ILE A 146 3.25 4.16 -4.60
N ASP A 147 4.11 4.57 -5.53
CA ASP A 147 4.98 3.66 -6.23
C ASP A 147 6.35 4.32 -6.50
N GLY A 148 7.33 3.51 -6.88
CA GLY A 148 8.63 3.98 -7.28
C GLY A 148 9.59 2.86 -7.63
N TYR A 149 10.78 3.23 -8.12
CA TYR A 149 11.75 2.24 -8.58
C TYR A 149 12.25 1.36 -7.43
N LYS A 150 12.11 0.03 -7.56
CA LYS A 150 12.50 -0.97 -6.53
C LYS A 150 11.85 -0.73 -5.15
N ILE A 151 10.64 -0.16 -5.11
CA ILE A 151 9.82 -0.03 -3.90
C ILE A 151 8.57 -0.90 -4.07
N ASP A 152 8.06 -1.44 -2.95
CA ASP A 152 6.77 -2.16 -2.99
C ASP A 152 5.62 -1.16 -3.22
N TYR A 153 4.84 -1.42 -4.27
CA TYR A 153 3.61 -0.71 -4.58
C TYR A 153 2.64 -0.68 -3.38
N ARG A 154 2.09 0.50 -3.07
CA ARG A 154 1.20 0.66 -1.91
C ARG A 154 -0.07 1.45 -2.23
N HIS A 155 -1.21 0.86 -1.89
CA HIS A 155 -2.49 1.54 -1.91
C HIS A 155 -2.61 2.56 -0.76
N LEU A 156 -2.97 3.79 -1.09
CA LEU A 156 -3.21 4.88 -0.12
C LEU A 156 -4.65 4.90 0.40
N CYS A 157 -5.61 4.56 -0.46
CA CYS A 157 -7.03 4.58 -0.14
C CYS A 157 -7.73 3.31 -0.62
N ALA A 158 -8.97 3.12 -0.16
CA ALA A 158 -9.87 2.13 -0.73
C ALA A 158 -10.29 2.54 -2.16
N LEU A 159 -10.92 1.61 -2.87
CA LEU A 159 -11.55 1.88 -4.17
C LEU A 159 -12.58 3.01 -4.05
N SER A 160 -12.61 3.90 -5.04
CA SER A 160 -13.62 4.96 -5.14
C SER A 160 -14.05 5.16 -6.59
N ARG A 161 -15.32 5.50 -6.82
CA ARG A 161 -15.83 5.86 -8.15
C ARG A 161 -15.56 7.34 -8.48
N LYS A 162 -15.17 8.15 -7.49
CA LYS A 162 -14.99 9.60 -7.66
C LYS A 162 -13.56 9.96 -8.03
N CYS A 163 -13.26 9.91 -9.33
CA CYS A 163 -11.95 10.25 -9.88
C CYS A 163 -11.48 11.65 -9.46
N GLU A 164 -12.32 12.67 -9.63
CA GLU A 164 -11.94 14.07 -9.38
C GLU A 164 -11.57 14.33 -7.92
N VAL A 165 -12.31 13.74 -6.98
CA VAL A 165 -12.02 13.90 -5.55
C VAL A 165 -10.69 13.23 -5.21
N LEU A 166 -10.41 12.06 -5.79
CA LEU A 166 -9.10 11.41 -5.62
C LEU A 166 -7.97 12.19 -6.31
N ASP A 167 -8.19 12.83 -7.45
CA ASP A 167 -7.18 13.67 -8.11
C ASP A 167 -6.78 14.85 -7.20
N ILE A 168 -7.77 15.56 -6.63
CA ILE A 168 -7.53 16.68 -5.71
C ILE A 168 -6.76 16.19 -4.46
N LEU A 169 -7.16 15.07 -3.88
CA LEU A 169 -6.48 14.50 -2.71
C LEU A 169 -5.06 14.03 -3.03
N GLY A 170 -4.85 13.39 -4.18
CA GLY A 170 -3.56 12.94 -4.66
C GLY A 170 -2.57 14.07 -4.84
N ARG A 171 -2.99 15.14 -5.54
CA ARG A 171 -2.18 16.37 -5.70
C ARG A 171 -1.86 17.02 -4.37
N LYS A 172 -2.87 17.16 -3.50
CA LYS A 172 -2.68 17.75 -2.16
C LYS A 172 -1.68 16.95 -1.34
N MET A 173 -1.71 15.62 -1.45
CA MET A 173 -0.75 14.75 -0.80
C MET A 173 0.65 14.94 -1.39
N ALA A 174 0.79 14.93 -2.71
CA ALA A 174 2.07 15.12 -3.39
C ALA A 174 2.72 16.49 -3.08
N VAL A 175 1.93 17.56 -2.99
CA VAL A 175 2.42 18.88 -2.54
C VAL A 175 2.93 18.83 -1.11
N ARG A 176 2.22 18.16 -0.20
CA ARG A 176 2.59 18.07 1.22
C ARG A 176 3.81 17.19 1.46
N LEU A 177 3.96 16.12 0.68
CA LEU A 177 5.09 15.20 0.72
C LEU A 177 6.26 15.65 -0.17
N ASN A 178 6.09 16.71 -0.95
CA ASN A 178 7.07 17.22 -1.91
C ASN A 178 7.61 16.17 -2.90
N ILE A 179 6.73 15.30 -3.41
CA ILE A 179 7.03 14.25 -4.40
C ILE A 179 6.20 14.43 -5.68
N ASN A 180 6.54 13.68 -6.73
CA ASN A 180 5.84 13.72 -8.01
C ASN A 180 4.43 13.12 -7.92
N TYR A 181 3.50 13.62 -8.73
CA TYR A 181 2.18 13.04 -8.91
C TYR A 181 1.84 12.84 -10.38
N PHE A 182 1.35 11.63 -10.70
CA PHE A 182 0.91 11.26 -12.03
C PHE A 182 -0.59 10.99 -12.08
N TYR A 183 -1.27 11.64 -13.02
CA TYR A 183 -2.64 11.33 -13.38
C TYR A 183 -2.73 9.99 -14.16
N LEU A 184 -3.96 9.56 -14.44
CA LEU A 184 -4.30 8.27 -15.07
C LEU A 184 -3.44 7.93 -16.28
N ASN A 185 -3.45 8.83 -17.28
CA ASN A 185 -2.75 8.67 -18.55
C ASN A 185 -1.40 9.38 -18.49
N ASP A 186 -0.38 8.80 -19.11
CA ASP A 186 1.00 9.32 -19.08
C ASP A 186 1.20 10.61 -19.89
N VAL A 187 0.24 10.95 -20.76
CA VAL A 187 0.26 12.18 -21.60
C VAL A 187 -0.60 13.29 -20.99
N SER A 188 -1.04 13.16 -19.75
CA SER A 188 -2.00 14.10 -19.17
C SER A 188 -1.33 15.40 -18.73
N THR A 189 -1.92 16.56 -19.06
CA THR A 189 -1.48 17.85 -18.50
C THR A 189 -1.74 17.99 -16.99
N LYS A 190 -2.41 17.00 -16.40
CA LYS A 190 -2.74 16.94 -14.97
C LYS A 190 -1.61 16.41 -14.08
N HIS A 191 -0.48 16.00 -14.65
CA HIS A 191 0.70 15.63 -13.87
C HIS A 191 1.24 16.80 -13.04
N LEU A 192 1.80 16.50 -11.87
CA LEU A 192 2.46 17.47 -11.02
C LEU A 192 3.88 16.97 -10.78
N ILE A 193 4.84 17.54 -11.52
CA ILE A 193 6.26 17.22 -11.39
C ILE A 193 6.86 18.24 -10.42
N ARG A 194 7.42 17.73 -9.32
CA ARG A 194 8.12 18.52 -8.29
C ARG A 194 9.61 18.23 -8.27
N GLN A 195 9.98 17.01 -8.65
CA GLN A 195 11.34 16.49 -8.63
C GLN A 195 11.68 16.05 -10.06
N TRP A 196 12.51 16.83 -10.72
CA TRP A 196 13.01 16.49 -12.05
C TRP A 196 14.14 15.46 -11.95
N PRO A 197 14.30 14.58 -12.95
CA PRO A 197 15.56 13.88 -13.10
C PRO A 197 16.69 14.88 -13.19
N LYS A 198 17.77 14.63 -12.46
CA LYS A 198 19.05 15.24 -12.81
C LYS A 198 19.33 14.78 -14.24
N SER A 199 19.65 15.72 -15.13
CA SER A 199 20.18 15.40 -16.45
C SER A 199 21.28 14.36 -16.25
N TYR A 200 21.26 13.29 -17.04
CA TYR A 200 22.40 12.39 -17.09
C TYR A 200 23.60 13.28 -17.43
N GLU A 201 24.54 13.44 -16.50
CA GLU A 201 25.90 13.74 -16.89
C GLU A 201 26.31 12.53 -17.72
N GLU A 202 26.44 12.74 -19.03
CA GLU A 202 27.05 11.80 -19.95
C GLU A 202 28.50 11.60 -19.50
N ASP A 203 28.72 10.59 -18.65
CA ASP A 203 30.04 10.01 -18.38
C ASP A 203 30.32 8.86 -19.35
#